data_AF-A0A661Q435-F1
#
_entry.id   AF-A0A661Q435-F1
#
_cell.length_a   1.000
_cell.length_b   1.000
_cell.length_c   1.000
_cell.angle_alpha   90.00
_cell.angle_beta   90.00
_cell.angle_gamma   90.00
#
_symmetry.space_group_name_H-M   'P 1'
#
loop_
_entity.id
_entity.type
_entity.pdbx_description
1 polymer ?
#
loop_
_entity_poly.entity_id
_entity_poly.type
_entity_poly.pdbx_seq_one_letter_code
_entity_poly.pdbx_strand_id
1 'polypeptide(L)' 'MSTKKPITYKDAGVDIDAGNHFVELIKPLVKQTSRPEVLTDIGG' A
#
# COMPACT_ATOMS: atom_id res chain seq x y z
N MET A 1 -35.51 12.95 3.52
CA MET A 1 -34.79 11.67 3.72
C MET A 1 -33.31 11.95 3.47
N SER A 2 -32.46 11.90 4.50
CA SER A 2 -31.04 12.22 4.34
C SER A 2 -30.33 11.01 3.73
N THR A 3 -29.91 11.12 2.47
CA THR A 3 -29.15 10.08 1.77
C THR A 3 -27.75 10.00 2.37
N LYS A 4 -27.46 8.92 3.11
CA LYS A 4 -26.13 8.66 3.66
C LYS A 4 -25.20 8.38 2.47
N LYS A 5 -24.32 9.34 2.16
CA LYS A 5 -23.32 9.18 1.10
C LYS A 5 -22.41 7.99 1.49
N PRO A 6 -22.17 7.02 0.60
CA PRO A 6 -21.27 5.91 0.91
C PRO A 6 -19.87 6.47 1.18
N ILE A 7 -19.27 6.09 2.31
CA ILE A 7 -17.90 6.48 2.64
C ILE A 7 -16.96 5.69 1.75
N THR A 8 -16.05 6.37 1.06
CA THR A 8 -14.98 5.72 0.31
C THR A 8 -13.73 5.61 1.18
N TYR A 9 -12.84 4.66 0.87
CA TYR A 9 -11.52 4.60 1.51
C TYR A 9 -10.76 5.93 1.38
N LYS A 10 -10.94 6.61 0.25
CA LYS A 10 -10.40 7.94 0.00
C LYS A 10 -10.97 9.01 0.93
N ASP A 11 -12.27 8.95 1.24
CA ASP A 11 -12.89 9.84 2.22
C ASP A 11 -12.37 9.61 3.64
N ALA A 12 -11.85 8.42 3.93
CA ALA A 12 -11.14 8.11 5.17
C ALA A 12 -9.65 8.54 5.15
N GLY A 13 -9.20 9.22 4.09
CA GLY A 13 -7.82 9.67 3.91
C GLY A 13 -6.86 8.59 3.39
N VAL A 14 -7.37 7.46 2.90
CA VAL A 14 -6.55 6.37 2.35
C VAL A 14 -6.39 6.56 0.84
N ASP A 15 -5.14 6.73 0.39
CA ASP A 15 -4.79 6.77 -1.02
C ASP A 15 -4.03 5.50 -1.41
N ILE A 16 -4.73 4.59 -2.09
CA ILE A 16 -4.22 3.27 -2.49
C ILE A 16 -3.14 3.42 -3.57
N ASP A 17 -3.35 4.33 -4.51
CA ASP A 17 -2.44 4.52 -5.65
C ASP A 17 -1.11 5.11 -5.16
N ALA A 18 -1.17 6.08 -4.25
CA ALA A 18 0.02 6.64 -3.61
C ALA A 18 0.79 5.57 -2.81
N GLY A 19 0.08 4.68 -2.11
CA GLY A 19 0.67 3.55 -1.38
C GLY A 19 1.40 2.57 -2.31
N ASN A 20 0.75 2.17 -3.40
CA ASN A 20 1.35 1.25 -4.38
C ASN A 20 2.58 1.86 -5.05
N HIS A 21 2.50 3.14 -5.44
CA HIS A 21 3.65 3.84 -6.02
C HIS A 21 4.82 3.90 -5.04
N PHE A 22 4.56 4.21 -3.77
CA PHE A 22 5.59 4.21 -2.75
C PHE A 22 6.27 2.84 -2.60
N VAL A 23 5.49 1.75 -2.57
CA VAL A 23 6.02 0.37 -2.50
C VAL A 23 6.96 0.07 -3.67
N GLU A 24 6.60 0.44 -4.90
CA GLU A 24 7.48 0.26 -6.07
C GLU A 24 8.80 1.02 -5.94
N LEU A 25 8.79 2.24 -5.39
CA LEU A 25 9.99 3.03 -5.19
C LEU A 25 10.95 2.42 -4.15
N ILE A 26 10.41 1.82 -3.08
CA ILE A 26 11.24 1.30 -1.98
C ILE A 26 11.62 -0.17 -2.13
N LYS A 27 10.94 -0.93 -3.01
CA LYS A 27 11.26 -2.34 -3.29
C LYS A 27 12.77 -2.65 -3.42
N PRO A 28 13.59 -1.91 -4.19
CA PRO A 28 15.02 -2.20 -4.30
C PRO A 28 15.77 -2.02 -2.98
N LEU A 29 15.37 -1.03 -2.16
CA LEU A 29 15.99 -0.77 -0.87
C LEU A 29 15.66 -1.87 0.14
N VAL A 30 14.39 -2.30 0.18
CA VAL A 30 13.96 -3.38 1.07
C VAL A 30 14.64 -4.70 0.69
N LYS A 31 14.72 -5.01 -0.61
CA LYS A 31 15.36 -6.22 -1.13
C LYS A 31 16.83 -6.36 -0.73
N GLN A 32 17.56 -5.26 -0.58
CA GLN A 32 18.95 -5.28 -0.10
C GLN A 32 19.08 -5.78 1.34
N THR A 33 18.01 -5.69 2.13
CA THR A 33 17.97 -6.11 3.53
C THR A 33 17.32 -7.48 3.73
N SER A 34 16.88 -8.14 2.65
CA SER A 34 16.22 -9.44 2.72
C SER A 34 17.15 -10.52 3.24
N ARG A 35 16.60 -11.39 4.09
CA ARG A 35 17.31 -12.54 4.66
C ARG A 35 16.85 -13.85 4.02
N PRO A 36 17.64 -14.94 4.08
CA PRO A 36 17.29 -16.21 3.47
C PRO A 36 15.98 -16.83 3.99
N GLU A 37 15.54 -16.47 5.20
CA GLU A 37 14.30 -16.96 5.79
C GLU A 37 13.04 -16.23 5.26
N VAL A 38 13.21 -15.12 4.54
CA VAL A 38 12.10 -14.35 3.93
C VAL A 38 11.71 -15.00 2.61
N LEU A 39 10.44 -15.39 2.48
CA LEU A 39 9.94 -16.17 1.34
C LEU A 39 9.40 -15.31 0.18
N THR A 40 9.02 -14.06 0.45
CA THR A 40 8.35 -13.19 -0.52
C THR A 40 8.81 -11.74 -0.37
N ASP A 41 8.62 -10.95 -1.43
CA ASP A 41 8.87 -9.51 -1.42
C ASP A 41 7.68 -8.72 -0.83
N ILE A 42 7.83 -7.39 -0.76
CA ILE A 42 6.78 -6.46 -0.35
C ILE A 42 5.85 -6.09 -1.52
N GLY A 43 4.58 -5.85 -1.23
CA GLY A 43 3.54 -5.71 -2.25
C GLY A 43 3.04 -7.08 -2.70
N GLY A 44 1.74 -7.32 -2.52
CA GLY A 44 1.10 -8.60 -2.84
C GLY A 44 0.98 -8.86 -4.33
#